data_AF-A0A161SPW8-F1
#
_entry.id   AF-A0A161SPW8-F1
#
_cell.length_a   1.000
_cell.length_b   1.000
_cell.length_c   1.000
_cell.angle_alpha   90.00
_cell.angle_beta   90.00
_cell.angle_gamma   90.00
#
_symmetry.space_group_name_H-M   'P 1'
#
loop_
_entity.id
_entity.type
_entity.pdbx_description
1 polymer ?
#
loop_
_entity_poly.entity_id
_entity_poly.type
_entity_poly.pdbx_seq_one_letter_code
_entity_poly.pdbx_strand_id
1 'polypeptide(L)'
;MRTIGTVVGVGALCLVLAACSPGGPMNATPSSPSPRPSFQTTTPGPVGPSGSATEVPSARWAAIRADLTARGVTEEPELVSAERLTFNDGSLGCPSPGQSYTQARVEGMRVVVRAAGDTYDYRFGDGDAPRLCTR
;
A
#
# COMPACT_ATOMS: atom_id res chain seq x y z
N MET A 1 -5.15 3.43 -45.55
CA MET A 1 -3.91 3.34 -46.35
C MET A 1 -3.65 4.68 -47.03
N ARG A 2 -2.78 5.52 -46.48
CA ARG A 2 -2.18 6.68 -47.16
C ARG A 2 -0.78 6.92 -46.58
N THR A 3 0.20 6.43 -47.32
CA THR A 3 1.66 6.58 -47.16
C THR A 3 2.13 7.88 -47.79
N ILE A 4 2.77 8.79 -47.05
CA ILE A 4 3.54 9.93 -47.55
C ILE A 4 4.50 10.32 -46.41
N GLY A 5 5.81 10.51 -46.52
CA GLY A 5 6.74 10.51 -47.64
C GLY A 5 8.07 11.03 -47.06
N THR A 6 9.15 10.30 -47.29
CA THR A 6 10.53 10.65 -46.91
C THR A 6 10.98 11.94 -47.59
N VAL A 7 11.64 12.85 -46.87
CA VAL A 7 12.47 13.91 -47.47
C VAL A 7 13.89 13.80 -46.91
N VAL A 8 14.78 13.47 -47.82
CA VAL A 8 16.24 13.51 -47.70
C VAL A 8 16.68 14.96 -47.72
N GLY A 9 17.50 15.36 -46.74
CA GLY A 9 18.18 16.65 -46.72
C GLY A 9 19.62 16.48 -46.28
N VAL A 10 20.50 16.22 -47.25
CA VAL A 10 21.97 16.23 -47.07
C VAL A 10 22.40 17.69 -46.90
N GLY A 11 22.93 18.03 -45.73
CA GLY A 11 23.53 19.33 -45.45
C GLY A 11 24.84 19.13 -44.72
N ALA A 12 25.94 19.05 -45.47
CA ALA A 12 27.29 19.08 -44.94
C ALA A 12 27.59 20.50 -44.44
N LEU A 13 27.82 20.66 -43.13
CA LEU A 13 28.33 21.90 -42.55
C LEU A 13 29.41 21.54 -41.52
N CYS A 14 30.67 21.67 -41.93
CA CYS A 14 31.83 21.62 -41.05
C CYS A 14 31.78 22.76 -40.03
N LEU A 15 31.82 22.48 -38.72
CA LEU A 15 32.13 23.47 -37.70
C LEU A 15 33.06 22.90 -36.62
N VAL A 16 34.34 23.15 -36.85
CA VAL A 16 35.46 23.48 -35.94
C VAL A 16 35.38 23.04 -34.46
N LEU A 17 36.33 22.18 -34.07
CA LEU A 17 36.75 21.98 -32.69
C LEU A 17 37.44 23.25 -32.16
N ALA A 18 36.88 23.87 -31.11
CA ALA A 18 37.56 24.85 -30.29
C ALA A 18 37.68 24.33 -28.85
N ALA A 19 38.92 24.09 -28.42
CA ALA A 19 39.27 23.66 -27.07
C ALA A 19 39.58 24.85 -26.14
N CYS A 20 39.50 24.57 -24.84
CA CYS A 20 40.01 25.30 -23.67
C CYS A 20 39.18 26.49 -23.13
N SER A 21 38.53 26.26 -21.97
CA SER A 21 38.35 27.30 -20.95
C SER A 21 39.29 27.03 -19.76
N PRO A 22 39.93 28.08 -19.19
CA PRO A 22 40.91 27.92 -18.13
C PRO A 22 40.24 27.62 -16.78
N GLY A 23 40.77 26.61 -16.08
CA GLY A 23 40.44 26.34 -14.69
C GLY A 23 40.87 27.50 -13.79
N GLY A 24 39.92 28.18 -13.17
CA GLY A 24 40.16 29.13 -12.09
C GLY A 24 40.30 28.40 -10.74
N PRO A 25 41.15 28.86 -9.82
CA PRO A 25 41.24 28.28 -8.48
C PRO A 25 40.00 28.66 -7.66
N MET A 26 39.19 27.67 -7.28
CA MET A 26 38.14 27.86 -6.29
C MET A 26 38.77 27.90 -4.90
N ASN A 27 38.83 29.09 -4.31
CA ASN A 27 39.18 29.29 -2.90
C ASN A 27 38.01 28.85 -2.02
N ALA A 28 38.02 27.59 -1.56
CA ALA A 28 37.01 27.07 -0.65
C ALA A 28 37.25 27.63 0.77
N THR A 29 36.45 28.61 1.17
CA THR A 29 36.33 29.00 2.58
C THR A 29 35.57 27.89 3.32
N PRO A 30 36.14 27.24 4.37
CA PRO A 30 35.38 26.26 5.14
C PRO A 30 34.33 26.98 6.00
N SER A 31 33.06 26.88 5.60
CA SER A 31 31.95 27.23 6.49
C SER A 31 31.78 26.14 7.55
N SER A 32 32.00 26.52 8.81
CA SER A 32 31.81 25.64 9.97
C SER A 32 30.33 25.22 10.09
N PRO A 33 29.99 23.92 10.16
CA PRO A 33 28.60 23.47 10.26
C PRO A 33 28.04 23.71 11.67
N SER A 34 26.87 24.36 11.76
CA SER A 34 26.08 24.43 13.00
C SER A 34 25.59 23.03 13.41
N PRO A 35 25.65 22.66 14.71
CA PRO A 35 25.10 21.40 15.19
C PRO A 35 23.58 21.38 15.02
N ARG A 36 23.06 20.50 14.15
CA ARG A 36 21.62 20.18 14.14
C ARG A 36 21.31 19.36 15.39
N PRO A 37 20.20 19.63 16.10
CA PRO A 37 19.75 18.73 17.16
C PRO A 37 19.54 17.33 16.58
N SER A 38 19.95 16.31 17.32
CA SER A 38 19.81 14.92 16.93
C SER A 38 18.33 14.55 16.80
N PHE A 39 18.00 13.77 15.76
CA PHE A 39 16.69 13.13 15.64
C PHE A 39 16.47 12.26 16.87
N GLN A 40 15.48 12.61 17.68
CA GLN A 40 15.04 11.77 18.79
C GLN A 40 14.19 10.64 18.21
N THR A 41 14.63 9.40 18.41
CA THR A 41 13.81 8.23 18.08
C THR A 41 12.79 8.07 19.19
N THR A 42 11.53 8.42 18.91
CA THR A 42 10.42 8.00 19.79
C THR A 42 10.18 6.52 19.56
N THR A 43 10.30 5.71 20.61
CA THR A 43 9.85 4.32 20.60
C THR A 43 8.37 4.29 20.17
N PRO A 44 8.02 3.65 19.06
CA PRO A 44 6.62 3.47 18.70
C PRO A 44 5.89 2.80 19.87
N GLY A 45 4.81 3.42 20.33
CA GLY A 45 3.92 2.77 21.29
C GLY A 45 3.32 1.48 20.71
N PRO A 46 2.68 0.62 21.52
CA PRO A 46 2.04 -0.59 21.04
C PRO A 46 1.00 -0.25 19.95
N VAL A 47 1.33 -0.52 18.69
CA VAL A 47 0.42 -0.42 17.55
C VAL A 47 -0.38 -1.71 17.45
N GLY A 48 -1.33 -1.88 18.37
CA GLY A 48 -2.43 -2.82 18.19
C GLY A 48 -3.51 -2.21 17.28
N PRO A 49 -4.34 -3.01 16.57
CA PRO A 49 -5.55 -2.47 15.98
C PRO A 49 -6.39 -1.82 17.08
N SER A 50 -6.66 -0.52 16.96
CA SER A 50 -7.49 0.26 17.90
C SER A 50 -8.98 -0.01 17.71
N GLY A 51 -9.33 -1.24 17.32
CA GLY A 51 -10.71 -1.60 17.03
C GLY A 51 -11.51 -1.78 18.31
N SER A 52 -12.75 -1.29 18.29
CA SER A 52 -13.70 -1.59 19.38
C SER A 52 -14.35 -2.96 19.12
N ALA A 53 -14.38 -3.81 20.15
CA ALA A 53 -15.07 -5.09 20.07
C ALA A 53 -16.53 -4.88 19.64
N THR A 54 -17.01 -5.70 18.72
CA THR A 54 -18.33 -5.53 18.14
C THR A 54 -18.98 -6.85 17.73
N GLU A 55 -20.30 -6.86 17.62
CA GLU A 55 -21.04 -7.97 17.02
C GLU A 55 -20.93 -7.95 15.49
N VAL A 56 -20.83 -9.14 14.90
CA VAL A 56 -20.79 -9.31 13.44
C VAL A 56 -22.22 -9.28 12.89
N PRO A 57 -22.57 -8.33 12.00
CA PRO A 57 -23.88 -8.33 11.33
C PRO A 57 -24.14 -9.65 10.59
N SER A 58 -25.38 -10.12 10.61
CA SER A 58 -25.78 -11.41 10.02
C SER A 58 -25.42 -11.53 8.53
N ALA A 59 -25.53 -10.44 7.76
CA ALA A 59 -25.13 -10.41 6.36
C ALA A 59 -23.63 -10.70 6.15
N ARG A 60 -22.77 -10.11 6.99
CA ARG A 60 -21.32 -10.31 6.95
C ARG A 60 -20.94 -11.71 7.42
N TRP A 61 -21.60 -12.22 8.46
CA TRP A 61 -21.42 -13.61 8.91
C TRP A 61 -21.79 -14.62 7.81
N ALA A 62 -22.92 -14.39 7.13
CA ALA A 62 -23.34 -15.21 6.00
C ALA A 62 -22.31 -15.16 4.85
N ALA A 63 -21.75 -13.99 4.56
CA ALA A 63 -20.73 -13.84 3.54
C ALA A 63 -19.42 -14.56 3.89
N ILE A 64 -19.01 -14.57 5.17
CA ILE A 64 -17.87 -15.36 5.65
C ILE A 64 -18.10 -16.85 5.42
N ARG A 65 -19.26 -17.37 5.83
CA ARG A 65 -19.58 -18.80 5.62
C ARG A 65 -19.62 -19.17 4.13
N ALA A 66 -20.14 -18.27 3.29
CA ALA A 66 -20.17 -18.48 1.85
C ALA A 66 -18.76 -18.55 1.24
N ASP A 67 -17.86 -17.64 1.64
CA ASP A 67 -16.45 -17.66 1.18
C ASP A 67 -15.71 -18.92 1.67
N LEU A 68 -15.90 -19.32 2.93
CA LEU A 68 -15.35 -20.58 3.47
C LEU A 68 -15.86 -21.82 2.73
N THR A 69 -17.16 -21.89 2.47
CA THR A 69 -17.77 -23.00 1.72
C THR A 69 -17.20 -23.08 0.30
N ALA A 70 -17.03 -21.93 -0.36
CA ALA A 70 -16.42 -21.86 -1.69
C ALA A 70 -14.96 -22.34 -1.72
N ARG A 71 -14.27 -22.31 -0.57
CA ARG A 71 -12.91 -22.84 -0.38
C ARG A 71 -12.88 -24.31 0.04
N GLY A 72 -14.04 -24.95 0.23
CA GLY A 72 -14.14 -26.34 0.66
C GLY A 72 -14.13 -26.55 2.18
N VAL A 73 -14.23 -25.48 2.97
CA VAL A 73 -14.39 -25.58 4.42
C VAL A 73 -15.87 -25.80 4.74
N THR A 74 -16.23 -26.99 5.19
CA THR A 74 -17.62 -27.37 5.51
C THR A 74 -17.97 -27.28 6.99
N GLU A 75 -16.98 -27.07 7.85
CA GLU A 75 -17.20 -26.88 9.28
C GLU A 75 -17.80 -25.49 9.57
N GLU A 76 -18.64 -25.40 10.61
CA GLU A 76 -19.16 -24.10 11.04
C GLU A 76 -18.02 -23.29 11.68
N PRO A 77 -17.76 -22.07 11.22
CA PRO A 77 -16.68 -21.25 11.77
C PRO A 77 -16.98 -20.79 13.20
N GLU A 78 -15.97 -20.85 14.05
CA GLU A 78 -15.97 -20.25 15.38
C GLU A 78 -15.48 -18.80 15.28
N LEU A 79 -16.21 -17.86 15.90
CA LEU A 79 -15.78 -16.46 15.98
C LEU A 79 -14.64 -16.31 17.00
N VAL A 80 -13.49 -15.83 16.56
CA VAL A 80 -12.33 -15.53 17.43
C VAL A 80 -12.33 -14.08 17.87
N SER A 81 -12.51 -13.15 16.93
CA SER A 81 -12.63 -11.72 17.24
C SER A 81 -13.42 -10.97 16.18
N ALA A 82 -14.08 -9.90 16.59
CA ALA A 82 -14.75 -8.95 15.71
C ALA A 82 -14.52 -7.54 16.24
N GLU A 83 -13.95 -6.69 15.39
CA GLU A 83 -13.50 -5.36 15.74
C GLU A 83 -13.96 -4.36 14.69
N ARG A 84 -14.61 -3.27 15.11
CA ARG A 84 -14.85 -2.10 14.26
C ARG A 84 -13.64 -1.18 14.34
N LEU A 85 -13.05 -0.85 13.18
CA LEU A 85 -11.90 0.04 13.09
C LEU A 85 -11.89 0.83 11.77
N THR A 86 -11.19 1.96 11.78
CA THR A 86 -10.90 2.75 10.58
C THR A 86 -9.58 2.31 9.96
N PHE A 87 -9.61 1.84 8.72
CA PHE A 87 -8.42 1.53 7.92
C PHE A 87 -7.80 2.79 7.34
N ASN A 88 -6.47 2.79 7.16
CA ASN A 88 -5.73 3.96 6.66
C ASN A 88 -5.95 4.21 5.16
N ASP A 89 -6.28 3.16 4.40
CA ASP A 89 -6.44 3.22 2.95
C ASP A 89 -7.43 2.13 2.46
N GLY A 90 -7.67 2.12 1.15
CA GLY A 90 -8.54 1.14 0.49
C GLY A 90 -7.99 -0.30 0.46
N SER A 91 -6.78 -0.55 0.99
CA SER A 91 -6.26 -1.92 1.14
C SER A 91 -6.89 -2.66 2.30
N LEU A 92 -7.61 -1.95 3.19
CA LEU A 92 -8.18 -2.50 4.42
C LEU A 92 -7.11 -3.16 5.32
N GLY A 93 -5.86 -2.67 5.23
CA GLY A 93 -4.72 -3.21 5.96
C GLY A 93 -4.13 -4.51 5.40
N CYS A 94 -4.54 -4.93 4.20
CA CYS A 94 -4.12 -6.19 3.58
C CYS A 94 -3.67 -5.99 2.12
N PRO A 95 -2.64 -5.17 1.85
CA PRO A 95 -2.25 -4.84 0.48
C PRO A 95 -1.70 -6.06 -0.27
N SER A 96 -2.16 -6.26 -1.50
CA SER A 96 -1.56 -7.17 -2.48
C SER A 96 -0.44 -6.49 -3.26
N PRO A 97 0.66 -7.20 -3.59
CA PRO A 97 1.77 -6.65 -4.37
C PRO A 97 1.34 -6.11 -5.73
N GLY A 98 1.97 -5.01 -6.16
CA GLY A 98 1.73 -4.39 -7.47
C GLY A 98 0.41 -3.64 -7.62
N GLN A 99 -0.42 -3.56 -6.57
CA GLN A 99 -1.67 -2.82 -6.58
C GLN A 99 -1.50 -1.41 -5.99
N SER A 100 -2.28 -0.47 -6.53
CA SER A 100 -2.44 0.88 -5.97
C SER A 100 -3.78 0.98 -5.26
N TYR A 101 -3.77 1.49 -4.02
CA TYR A 101 -4.97 1.66 -3.20
C TYR A 101 -5.28 3.15 -3.01
N THR A 102 -6.55 3.46 -2.79
CA THR A 102 -7.00 4.82 -2.47
C THR A 102 -6.48 5.26 -1.10
N GLN A 103 -5.99 6.48 -0.98
CA GLN A 103 -5.51 7.04 0.30
C GLN A 103 -6.62 7.62 1.19
N ALA A 104 -7.84 7.10 1.04
CA ALA A 104 -8.98 7.49 1.85
C ALA A 104 -9.10 6.57 3.07
N ARG A 105 -9.40 7.15 4.23
CA ARG A 105 -9.73 6.37 5.43
C ARG A 105 -11.04 5.63 5.20
N VAL A 106 -11.08 4.36 5.56
CA VAL A 106 -12.25 3.50 5.38
C VAL A 106 -12.73 3.00 6.73
N GLU A 107 -13.95 3.35 7.11
CA GLU A 107 -14.61 2.73 8.25
C GLU A 107 -14.95 1.29 7.92
N GLY A 108 -14.61 0.37 8.80
CA GLY A 108 -14.77 -1.04 8.49
C GLY A 108 -14.73 -1.95 9.68
N MET A 109 -14.55 -3.23 9.38
CA MET A 109 -14.55 -4.29 10.38
C MET A 109 -13.48 -5.33 10.05
N ARG A 110 -12.82 -5.81 11.08
CA ARG A 110 -11.98 -7.01 11.03
C ARG A 110 -12.68 -8.12 11.79
N VAL A 111 -12.84 -9.27 11.15
CA VAL A 111 -13.44 -10.46 11.74
C VAL A 111 -12.47 -11.62 11.58
N VAL A 112 -12.05 -12.20 12.70
CA VAL A 112 -11.19 -13.38 12.71
C VAL A 112 -12.04 -14.58 13.10
N VAL A 113 -12.00 -15.63 12.30
CA VAL A 113 -12.70 -16.89 12.56
C VAL A 113 -11.75 -18.07 12.52
N ARG A 114 -12.12 -19.16 13.18
CA ARG A 114 -11.44 -20.46 13.10
C ARG A 114 -12.37 -21.50 12.48
N ALA A 115 -11.86 -22.30 11.56
CA ALA A 115 -12.60 -23.41 10.95
C ALA A 115 -11.62 -24.43 10.39
N ALA A 116 -11.92 -25.73 10.50
CA ALA A 116 -11.06 -26.81 10.02
C ALA A 116 -9.61 -26.74 10.55
N GLY A 117 -9.42 -26.20 11.76
CA GLY A 117 -8.10 -26.01 12.38
C GLY A 117 -7.34 -24.76 11.91
N ASP A 118 -7.82 -24.06 10.89
CA ASP A 118 -7.19 -22.85 10.34
C ASP A 118 -7.83 -21.57 10.89
N THR A 119 -7.08 -20.47 10.85
CA THR A 119 -7.56 -19.13 11.21
C THR A 119 -7.67 -18.24 9.97
N TYR A 120 -8.82 -17.60 9.80
CA TYR A 120 -9.13 -16.74 8.67
C TYR A 120 -9.36 -15.30 9.15
N ASP A 121 -8.63 -14.34 8.57
CA ASP A 121 -8.76 -12.91 8.89
C ASP A 121 -9.53 -12.21 7.76
N TYR A 122 -10.80 -11.89 8.00
CA TYR A 122 -11.69 -11.20 7.07
C TYR A 122 -11.73 -9.70 7.33
N ARG A 123 -11.68 -8.92 6.25
CA ARG A 123 -11.79 -7.46 6.25
C ARG A 123 -13.04 -7.02 5.51
N PHE A 124 -13.75 -6.07 6.10
CA PHE A 124 -14.90 -5.40 5.49
C PHE A 124 -14.63 -3.91 5.47
N GLY A 125 -14.92 -3.26 4.34
CA GLY A 125 -15.10 -1.82 4.28
C GLY A 125 -16.53 -1.45 4.65
N ASP A 126 -17.11 -0.52 3.89
CA ASP A 126 -18.47 -0.02 4.12
C ASP A 126 -19.56 -1.06 3.78
N GLY A 127 -19.26 -2.00 2.88
CA GLY A 127 -20.17 -3.05 2.43
C GLY A 127 -20.03 -4.39 3.17
N ASP A 128 -20.81 -5.38 2.72
CA ASP A 128 -20.84 -6.73 3.30
C ASP A 128 -19.98 -7.75 2.56
N ALA A 129 -19.26 -7.33 1.51
CA ALA A 129 -18.33 -8.20 0.80
C ALA A 129 -17.05 -8.41 1.62
N PRO A 130 -16.73 -9.66 2.01
CA PRO A 130 -15.53 -9.95 2.77
C PRO A 130 -14.31 -9.95 1.86
N ARG A 131 -13.19 -9.44 2.38
CA ARG A 131 -11.85 -9.65 1.82
C ARG A 131 -11.06 -10.54 2.76
N LEU A 132 -10.71 -11.74 2.33
CA LEU A 132 -9.78 -12.60 3.08
C LEU A 132 -8.37 -12.01 3.02
N CYS A 133 -7.77 -11.80 4.18
CA CYS A 133 -6.41 -11.34 4.34
C CYS A 133 -5.47 -12.52 4.55
N THR A 134 -4.68 -12.85 3.53
CA THR A 134 -3.61 -13.83 3.62
C THR A 134 -2.29 -13.08 3.82
N ARG A 135 -1.55 -13.40 4.88
CA ARG A 135 -0.18 -12.91 5.07
C ARG A 135 0.82 -13.80 4.34
#